data_AF-A0AAV6HR83-F1
#
_entry.id   AF-A0AAV6HR83-F1
#
_cell.length_a   1.000
_cell.length_b   1.000
_cell.length_c   1.000
_cell.angle_alpha   90.00
_cell.angle_beta   90.00
_cell.angle_gamma   90.00
#
_symmetry.space_group_name_H-M   'P 1'
#
loop_
_entity.id
_entity.type
_entity.pdbx_description
1 polymer ?
#
loop_
_entity_poly.entity_id
_entity_poly.type
_entity_poly.pdbx_seq_one_letter_code
_entity_poly.pdbx_strand_id
1 'polypeptide(L)'
;MAESEQYSSSIETSVNSQEEGSTTSTKEPAELAFSEDEETLVIRMYNLVGERWSLIAGRIPGRTAEEIEKYWNSRYATSRCDSA
;
A
#
# COMPACT_ATOMS: atom_id res chain seq x y z
N MET A 1 -40.72 30.69 35.11
CA MET A 1 -40.55 29.44 34.34
C MET A 1 -39.09 29.40 33.94
N ALA A 2 -38.33 28.50 34.55
CA ALA A 2 -36.89 28.41 34.36
C ALA A 2 -36.57 27.76 33.01
N GLU A 3 -35.66 28.37 32.26
CA GLU A 3 -35.05 27.76 31.07
C GLU A 3 -33.69 27.22 31.51
N SER A 4 -33.56 25.89 31.53
CA SER A 4 -32.30 25.20 31.83
C SER A 4 -32.10 24.04 30.85
N GLU A 5 -31.07 24.21 30.03
CA GLU A 5 -29.99 23.25 29.77
C GLU A 5 -30.35 21.91 29.10
N GLN A 6 -30.20 21.85 27.77
CA GLN A 6 -29.54 20.73 27.08
C GLN A 6 -28.93 21.20 25.75
N TYR A 7 -27.76 21.83 25.80
CA TYR A 7 -26.82 21.73 24.69
C TYR A 7 -25.45 21.46 25.29
N SER A 8 -25.19 20.18 25.53
CA SER A 8 -23.87 19.69 25.88
C SER A 8 -22.95 19.93 24.68
N SER A 9 -22.20 21.02 24.71
CA SER A 9 -20.99 21.18 23.92
C SER A 9 -19.85 21.44 24.88
N SER A 10 -19.23 20.34 25.30
CA SER A 10 -17.89 20.33 25.86
C SER A 10 -17.07 19.36 25.02
N ILE A 11 -16.56 19.92 23.93
CA ILE A 11 -15.27 19.62 23.30
C ILE A 11 -14.47 18.47 23.93
N GLU A 12 -14.70 17.24 23.47
CA GLU A 12 -13.70 16.19 23.60
C GLU A 12 -12.70 16.35 22.45
N THR A 13 -11.56 16.92 22.76
CA THR A 13 -10.35 16.82 21.97
C THR A 13 -9.88 15.37 21.96
N SER A 14 -10.50 14.55 21.11
CA SER A 14 -9.89 13.30 20.69
C SER A 14 -9.13 13.58 19.41
N VAL A 15 -7.89 14.03 19.59
CA VAL A 15 -6.82 13.71 18.66
C VAL A 15 -6.76 12.18 18.57
N ASN A 16 -7.59 11.61 17.70
CA ASN A 16 -7.41 10.27 17.22
C ASN A 16 -6.24 10.34 16.21
N SER A 17 -5.03 10.37 16.75
CA SER A 17 -3.81 10.00 16.05
C SER A 17 -3.89 8.51 15.72
N GLN A 18 -4.77 8.17 14.79
CA GLN A 18 -4.88 6.82 14.25
C GLN A 18 -5.44 6.94 12.84
N GLU A 19 -4.59 7.39 11.92
CA GLU A 19 -4.51 6.70 10.64
C GLU A 19 -3.21 5.90 10.64
N GLU A 20 -3.43 4.62 10.80
CA GLU A 20 -2.47 3.52 10.78
C GLU A 20 -1.73 3.51 9.44
N GLY A 21 -0.53 4.08 9.40
CA GLY A 21 0.50 3.66 8.45
C GLY A 21 1.26 2.50 9.08
N SER A 22 0.63 1.34 9.18
CA SER A 22 1.14 0.13 9.83
C SER A 22 2.44 -0.32 9.18
N THR A 23 3.55 0.11 9.76
CA THR A 23 4.82 -0.59 9.67
C THR A 23 4.61 -2.05 10.07
N THR A 24 5.07 -2.95 9.20
CA THR A 24 5.53 -4.30 9.54
C THR A 24 4.50 -5.27 10.15
N SER A 25 3.93 -6.17 9.33
CA SER A 25 3.48 -7.49 9.80
C SER A 25 3.49 -8.56 8.70
N THR A 26 4.66 -9.17 8.54
CA THR A 26 4.91 -10.61 8.47
C THR A 26 3.93 -11.54 7.72
N LYS A 27 4.40 -12.13 6.62
CA LYS A 27 4.59 -13.58 6.41
C LYS A 27 5.12 -13.86 4.99
N GLU A 28 6.39 -14.28 4.91
CA GLU A 28 7.05 -15.26 3.98
C GLU A 28 6.66 -15.26 2.46
N PRO A 29 7.57 -15.54 1.48
CA PRO A 29 9.01 -15.81 1.51
C PRO A 29 9.86 -14.75 0.77
N ALA A 30 11.07 -14.52 1.29
CA ALA A 30 11.91 -13.34 1.11
C ALA A 30 12.72 -13.20 -0.20
N GLU A 31 12.34 -13.87 -1.30
CA GLU A 31 13.19 -13.88 -2.51
C GLU A 31 12.81 -12.85 -3.58
N LEU A 32 11.65 -12.20 -3.44
CA LEU A 32 11.15 -11.12 -4.31
C LEU A 32 10.38 -10.06 -3.50
N ALA A 33 10.78 -9.81 -2.26
CA ALA A 33 10.11 -8.86 -1.39
C ALA A 33 10.38 -7.42 -1.89
N PHE A 34 9.35 -6.80 -2.45
CA PHE A 34 9.28 -5.36 -2.64
C PHE A 34 8.71 -4.73 -1.36
N SER A 35 9.24 -3.59 -0.94
CA SER A 35 8.62 -2.80 0.14
C SER A 35 7.30 -2.21 -0.33
N GLU A 36 6.37 -1.94 0.60
CA GLU A 36 5.08 -1.33 0.29
C GLU A 36 5.23 -0.01 -0.49
N ASP A 37 6.27 0.77 -0.19
CA ASP A 37 6.64 1.97 -0.94
C ASP A 37 6.97 1.67 -2.41
N GLU A 38 7.77 0.61 -2.64
CA GLU A 38 8.18 0.19 -3.98
C GLU A 38 6.98 -0.39 -4.74
N GLU A 39 6.19 -1.25 -4.10
CA GLU A 39 4.96 -1.84 -4.65
C GLU A 39 3.96 -0.75 -5.05
N THR A 40 3.73 0.23 -4.17
CA THR A 40 2.84 1.37 -4.45
C THR A 40 3.35 2.18 -5.64
N LEU A 41 4.67 2.34 -5.77
CA LEU A 41 5.26 3.03 -6.92
C LEU A 41 5.09 2.22 -8.21
N VAL A 42 5.33 0.91 -8.18
CA VAL A 42 5.10 0.01 -9.32
C VAL A 42 3.65 0.06 -9.76
N ILE A 43 2.70 -0.11 -8.83
CA ILE A 43 1.26 -0.09 -9.11
C ILE A 43 0.85 1.25 -9.70
N ARG A 44 1.27 2.36 -9.08
CA ARG A 44 0.95 3.71 -9.59
C ARG A 44 1.50 3.89 -11.00
N MET A 45 2.78 3.59 -11.23
CA MET A 45 3.38 3.76 -12.55
C MET A 45 2.77 2.82 -13.59
N TYR A 46 2.49 1.57 -13.25
CA TYR A 46 1.86 0.59 -14.14
C TYR A 46 0.46 1.07 -14.58
N ASN A 47 -0.33 1.68 -13.70
CA ASN A 47 -1.60 2.30 -14.07
C ASN A 47 -1.44 3.48 -15.05
N LEU A 48 -0.28 4.18 -15.03
CA LEU A 48 0.00 5.31 -15.92
C LEU A 48 0.58 4.87 -17.27
N VAL A 49 1.50 3.91 -17.28
CA VAL A 49 2.32 3.57 -18.45
C VAL A 49 2.21 2.13 -18.92
N GLY A 50 1.53 1.27 -18.17
CA GLY A 50 1.36 -0.16 -18.44
C GLY A 50 2.62 -0.98 -18.14
N GLU A 51 2.86 -2.02 -18.96
CA GLU A 51 3.99 -2.96 -18.90
C GLU A 51 5.37 -2.36 -19.23
N ARG A 52 5.53 -1.03 -19.14
CA ARG A 52 6.79 -0.35 -19.44
C ARG A 52 7.75 -0.42 -18.26
N TRP A 53 8.23 -1.61 -17.95
CA TRP A 53 9.08 -1.89 -16.79
C TRP A 53 10.35 -1.03 -16.74
N SER A 54 11.00 -0.77 -17.86
CA SER A 54 12.18 0.12 -17.92
C SER A 54 11.90 1.53 -17.42
N LEU A 55 10.67 2.03 -17.62
CA LEU A 55 10.27 3.36 -17.17
C LEU A 55 9.96 3.37 -15.65
N ILE A 56 9.38 2.27 -15.16
CA ILE A 56 9.06 2.08 -13.74
C ILE A 56 10.34 1.91 -12.93
N ALA A 57 11.28 1.08 -13.40
CA ALA A 57 12.60 0.88 -12.78
C ALA A 57 13.41 2.17 -12.66
N GLY A 58 13.25 3.10 -13.62
CA GLY A 58 13.88 4.43 -13.53
C GLY A 58 13.42 5.27 -12.34
N ARG A 59 12.35 4.89 -11.64
CA ARG A 59 11.83 5.55 -10.44
C ARG A 59 12.21 4.84 -9.14
N ILE A 60 12.62 3.57 -9.20
CA ILE A 60 12.97 2.76 -8.03
C ILE A 60 14.48 2.48 -8.09
N PRO A 61 15.31 3.34 -7.47
CA PRO A 61 16.75 3.13 -7.47
C PRO A 61 17.08 1.82 -6.73
N GLY A 62 17.80 0.92 -7.40
CA GLY A 62 18.15 -0.39 -6.84
C GLY A 62 17.22 -1.54 -7.27
N ARG A 63 16.16 -1.27 -8.04
CA ARG A 63 15.35 -2.29 -8.71
C ARG A 63 15.50 -2.22 -10.21
N THR A 64 15.65 -3.38 -10.85
CA THR A 64 15.68 -3.45 -12.32
C THR A 64 14.30 -3.72 -12.89
N ALA A 65 14.13 -3.42 -14.19
CA ALA A 65 12.90 -3.73 -14.92
C ALA A 65 12.55 -5.22 -14.85
N GLU A 66 13.58 -6.08 -14.92
CA GLU A 66 13.46 -7.55 -14.83
C GLU A 66 12.91 -8.00 -13.48
N GLU A 67 13.36 -7.40 -12.37
CA GLU A 67 12.84 -7.71 -11.04
C GLU A 67 11.37 -7.32 -10.89
N ILE A 68 10.99 -6.14 -11.39
CA ILE A 68 9.62 -5.64 -11.32
C ILE A 68 8.67 -6.52 -12.15
N GLU A 69 9.09 -6.88 -13.36
CA GLU A 69 8.34 -7.80 -14.22
C GLU A 69 8.15 -9.16 -13.55
N LYS A 70 9.20 -9.70 -12.93
CA LYS A 70 9.15 -10.98 -12.22
C LYS A 70 8.25 -10.91 -10.98
N TYR A 71 8.31 -9.83 -10.21
CA TYR A 71 7.41 -9.59 -9.08
C TYR A 71 5.95 -9.53 -9.54
N TRP A 72 5.66 -8.78 -10.62
CA TRP A 72 4.30 -8.67 -11.16
C TRP A 72 3.79 -10.01 -11.68
N ASN A 73 4.55 -10.70 -12.53
CA ASN A 73 4.17 -12.03 -12.99
C ASN A 73 3.95 -12.99 -11.82
N SER A 74 4.80 -12.98 -10.79
CA SER A 74 4.60 -13.81 -9.60
C SER A 74 3.31 -13.45 -8.84
N ARG A 75 3.09 -12.15 -8.56
CA ARG A 75 1.96 -11.63 -7.78
C ARG A 75 0.60 -11.83 -8.47
N TYR A 76 0.54 -11.64 -9.79
CA TYR A 76 -0.70 -11.72 -10.57
C TYR A 76 -0.91 -13.09 -11.25
N ALA A 77 0.15 -13.86 -11.56
CA ALA A 77 -0.01 -15.21 -12.10
C ALA A 77 -0.39 -16.23 -11.01
N THR A 78 0.04 -16.01 -9.76
CA THR A 78 -0.35 -16.88 -8.64
C THR A 78 -1.82 -16.71 -8.21
N SER A 79 -2.52 -15.67 -8.68
CA SER A 79 -3.98 -15.52 -8.49
C SER A 79 -4.82 -16.57 -9.23
N ARG A 80 -4.22 -17.62 -9.80
CA ARG A 80 -4.93 -18.77 -10.38
C ARG A 80 -4.91 -20.05 -9.52
N CYS A 81 -4.41 -20.00 -8.29
CA CYS A 81 -4.51 -21.15 -7.39
C CYS A 81 -4.43 -20.77 -5.91
N ASP A 82 -5.57 -20.43 -5.31
CA ASP A 82 -5.81 -20.72 -3.89
C ASP A 82 -7.29 -21.11 -3.73
N SER A 83 -7.59 -22.33 -4.17
CA SER A 83 -8.86 -23.03 -3.96
C SER A 83 -8.61 -24.52 -4.23
N ALA A 84 -8.03 -25.21 -3.24
CA ALA A 84 -8.07 -26.68 -3.14
C ALA A 84 -8.11 -27.07 -1.67
#